data_AF-A0A0J8GBT9-F1
#
_entry.id   AF-A0A0J8GBT9-F1
#
_cell.length_a   1.000
_cell.length_b   1.000
_cell.length_c   1.000
_cell.angle_alpha   90.00
_cell.angle_beta   90.00
_cell.angle_gamma   90.00
#
_symmetry.space_group_name_H-M   'P 1'
#
loop_
_entity.id
_entity.type
_entity.pdbx_description
1 polymer ?
#
loop_
_entity_poly.entity_id
_entity_poly.type
_entity_poly.pdbx_seq_one_letter_code
_entity_poly.pdbx_strand_id
1 'polypeptide(L)'
;MENKKIEKQIYEVNPHTMIILPHVTGESLFSRVIEIGSDSISKFTPFELIKTSCKYFGANYEGRKEGTKHLIGITHKPPIIIDPMSYMYAFPTASPNNSNCVWVFPQHIKEYSATSDNQTLLQFSNFETVKIDISLTSFNNQIARTSMLHMKFSQKMRLMEAQFPYTNRFFPSSGIVAEPFTPYKTSPNNNPHNPFTD
;
A
#
# COMPACT_ATOMS: atom_id res chain seq x y z
N MET A 1 17.28 6.53 38.02
CA MET A 1 16.15 7.02 37.21
C MET A 1 16.62 6.98 35.77
N GLU A 2 16.21 5.96 35.05
CA GLU A 2 16.75 5.62 33.74
C GLU A 2 16.12 6.54 32.69
N ASN A 3 16.96 7.37 32.05
CA ASN A 3 16.57 8.23 30.95
C ASN A 3 16.15 7.36 29.76
N LYS A 4 14.86 7.06 29.68
CA LYS A 4 14.25 6.42 28.51
C LYS A 4 14.39 7.41 27.35
N LYS A 5 15.44 7.21 26.56
CA LYS A 5 15.68 7.86 25.27
C LYS A 5 14.41 7.60 24.45
N ILE A 6 13.54 8.61 24.33
CA ILE A 6 12.34 8.51 23.50
C ILE A 6 12.85 8.53 22.07
N GLU A 7 13.19 7.36 21.55
CA GLU A 7 13.33 7.15 20.11
C GLU A 7 11.99 7.53 19.50
N LYS A 8 12.00 8.66 18.81
CA LYS A 8 10.79 9.25 18.24
C LYS A 8 10.38 8.36 17.07
N GLN A 9 9.54 7.37 17.37
CA GLN A 9 9.07 6.38 16.41
C GLN A 9 8.46 7.08 15.19
N ILE A 10 8.89 6.64 14.01
CA ILE A 10 8.35 7.15 12.75
C ILE A 10 6.91 6.66 12.66
N TYR A 11 5.98 7.54 12.30
CA TYR A 11 4.59 7.15 12.12
C TYR A 11 4.47 6.09 11.02
N GLU A 12 3.73 5.03 11.32
CA GLU A 12 3.42 3.92 10.42
C GLU A 12 1.92 4.00 10.08
N VAL A 13 1.63 4.03 8.79
CA VAL A 13 0.25 3.94 8.29
C VAL A 13 -0.38 2.65 8.80
N ASN A 14 -1.62 2.78 9.28
CA ASN A 14 -2.38 1.69 9.86
C ASN A 14 -3.83 1.71 9.34
N PRO A 15 -4.66 0.72 9.68
CA PRO A 15 -6.01 0.61 9.14
C PRO A 15 -6.98 1.72 9.54
N HIS A 16 -6.58 2.65 10.42
CA HIS A 16 -7.38 3.83 10.77
C HIS A 16 -6.93 5.09 10.03
N THR A 17 -5.81 5.08 9.29
CA THR A 17 -5.31 6.24 8.56
C THR A 17 -6.26 6.63 7.42
N MET A 18 -6.89 7.80 7.50
CA MET A 18 -7.85 8.27 6.49
C MET A 18 -7.18 9.17 5.44
N ILE A 19 -6.30 10.05 5.88
CA ILE A 19 -5.62 11.02 5.00
C ILE A 19 -4.32 11.53 5.63
N ILE A 20 -3.31 11.76 4.80
CA ILE A 20 -2.05 12.41 5.19
C ILE A 20 -1.92 13.68 4.36
N LEU A 21 -1.98 14.82 5.05
CA LEU A 21 -1.92 16.16 4.49
C LEU A 21 -0.52 16.76 4.70
N PRO A 22 -0.01 17.57 3.77
CA PRO A 22 1.15 18.41 4.03
C PRO A 22 0.82 19.45 5.10
N HIS A 23 1.76 19.69 6.02
CA HIS A 23 1.64 20.73 7.04
C HIS A 23 2.91 21.57 7.05
N VAL A 24 2.83 22.83 6.64
CA VAL A 24 3.99 23.71 6.60
C VAL A 24 4.06 24.52 7.89
N THR A 25 5.21 24.48 8.56
CA THR A 25 5.48 25.31 9.75
C THR A 25 6.81 26.03 9.56
N GLY A 26 6.77 27.34 9.35
CA GLY A 26 7.93 28.11 8.93
C GLY A 26 8.45 27.63 7.57
N GLU A 27 9.74 27.31 7.49
CA GLU A 27 10.39 26.77 6.28
C GLU A 27 10.34 25.23 6.20
N SER A 28 9.84 24.56 7.23
CA SER A 28 9.83 23.09 7.31
C SER A 28 8.50 22.50 6.85
N LEU A 29 8.60 21.40 6.08
CA LEU A 29 7.45 20.60 5.66
C LEU A 29 7.27 19.39 6.59
N PHE A 30 6.14 19.36 7.27
CA PHE A 30 5.66 18.28 8.12
C PHE A 30 4.45 17.60 7.48
N SER A 31 3.85 16.67 8.21
CA SER A 31 2.57 16.07 7.84
C SER A 31 1.56 16.16 8.95
N ARG A 32 0.32 16.43 8.58
CA ARG A 32 -0.86 16.21 9.43
C ARG A 32 -1.48 14.89 9.04
N VAL A 33 -1.61 14.00 10.00
CA VAL A 33 -2.21 12.68 9.82
C VAL A 33 -3.55 12.66 10.53
N ILE A 34 -4.60 12.36 9.77
CA ILE A 34 -5.94 12.21 10.31
C ILE A 34 -6.31 10.73 10.24
N GLU A 35 -6.62 10.17 11.40
CA GLU A 35 -7.06 8.80 11.61
C GLU A 35 -8.47 8.80 12.20
N ILE A 36 -9.09 7.62 12.26
CA ILE A 36 -10.38 7.47 12.97
C ILE A 36 -10.17 7.85 14.45
N GLY A 37 -10.72 9.00 14.85
CA GLY A 37 -10.71 9.50 16.23
C GLY A 37 -9.39 10.15 16.67
N SER A 38 -8.46 10.41 15.75
CA SER A 38 -7.15 11.01 16.05
C SER A 38 -6.71 11.95 14.94
N ASP A 39 -6.11 13.08 15.33
CA ASP A 39 -5.54 14.09 14.42
C ASP A 39 -4.22 14.56 15.01
N SER A 40 -3.13 14.34 14.29
CA SER A 40 -1.78 14.55 14.82
C SER A 40 -0.82 15.12 13.79
N ILE A 41 0.22 15.80 14.28
CA ILE A 41 1.31 16.32 13.46
C ILE A 41 2.54 15.42 13.61
N SER A 42 3.02 14.91 12.48
CA SER A 42 4.26 14.16 12.39
C SER A 42 5.40 15.05 11.89
N LYS A 43 6.61 14.83 12.42
CA LYS A 43 7.83 15.57 12.04
C LYS A 43 8.37 15.17 10.65
N PHE A 44 7.72 14.23 9.97
CA PHE A 44 8.12 13.73 8.66
C PHE A 44 7.18 14.26 7.58
N THR A 45 7.65 14.34 6.35
CA THR A 45 6.83 14.72 5.19
C THR A 45 5.82 13.62 4.85
N PRO A 46 4.70 13.93 4.15
CA PRO A 46 3.74 12.91 3.72
C PRO A 46 4.39 11.78 2.92
N PHE A 47 5.35 12.11 2.03
CA PHE A 47 6.02 11.09 1.22
C PHE A 47 6.96 10.20 2.03
N GLU A 48 7.64 10.73 3.04
CA GLU A 48 8.45 9.92 3.96
C GLU A 48 7.61 8.93 4.76
N LEU A 49 6.43 9.35 5.23
CA LEU A 49 5.52 8.45 5.93
C LEU A 49 5.09 7.28 5.05
N ILE A 50 4.72 7.54 3.79
CA ILE A 50 4.35 6.48 2.84
C ILE A 50 5.53 5.54 2.54
N LYS A 51 6.74 6.09 2.32
CA LYS A 51 7.94 5.28 2.07
C LYS A 51 8.28 4.38 3.26
N THR A 52 8.25 4.93 4.47
CA THR A 52 8.55 4.17 5.69
C THR A 52 7.48 3.14 5.99
N SER A 53 6.21 3.48 5.77
CA SER A 53 5.09 2.53 5.93
C SER A 53 5.20 1.36 4.95
N CYS A 54 5.57 1.61 3.68
CA CYS A 54 5.86 0.50 2.76
C CYS A 54 6.94 -0.42 3.36
N LYS A 55 8.05 0.16 3.85
CA LYS A 55 9.19 -0.60 4.41
C LYS A 55 8.77 -1.43 5.63
N TYR A 56 7.93 -0.85 6.48
CA TYR A 56 7.36 -1.53 7.64
C TYR A 56 6.63 -2.82 7.24
N PHE A 57 5.82 -2.78 6.18
CA PHE A 57 5.13 -3.97 5.63
C PHE A 57 5.98 -4.78 4.64
N GLY A 58 7.31 -4.71 4.75
CA GLY A 58 8.24 -5.58 4.02
C GLY A 58 8.45 -5.25 2.54
N ALA A 59 8.05 -4.06 2.08
CA ALA A 59 8.24 -3.63 0.69
C ALA A 59 8.84 -2.23 0.60
N ASN A 60 9.50 -1.86 -0.48
CA ASN A 60 9.85 -0.45 -0.69
C ASN A 60 8.84 0.23 -1.63
N TYR A 61 8.76 1.56 -1.54
CA TYR A 61 7.84 2.36 -2.34
C TYR A 61 8.04 2.16 -3.86
N GLU A 62 9.28 2.10 -4.35
CA GLU A 62 9.55 1.94 -5.78
C GLU A 62 9.07 0.57 -6.30
N GLY A 63 9.25 -0.49 -5.51
CA GLY A 63 8.76 -1.82 -5.82
C GLY A 63 7.22 -1.87 -5.86
N ARG A 64 6.54 -1.19 -4.93
CA ARG A 64 5.07 -1.05 -4.99
C ARG A 64 4.62 -0.28 -6.22
N LYS A 65 5.32 0.80 -6.58
CA LYS A 65 5.07 1.62 -7.77
C LYS A 65 5.27 0.82 -9.08
N GLU A 66 6.36 0.07 -9.20
CA GLU A 66 6.57 -0.82 -10.36
C GLU A 66 5.53 -1.95 -10.39
N GLY A 67 5.11 -2.46 -9.22
CA GLY A 67 3.99 -3.39 -9.11
C GLY A 67 2.69 -2.81 -9.66
N THR A 68 2.33 -1.57 -9.29
CA THR A 68 1.17 -0.87 -9.85
C THR A 68 1.27 -0.73 -11.37
N LYS A 69 2.42 -0.33 -11.88
CA LYS A 69 2.67 -0.23 -13.33
C LYS A 69 2.51 -1.60 -14.02
N HIS A 70 3.02 -2.67 -13.45
CA HIS A 70 2.87 -4.01 -14.00
C HIS A 70 1.41 -4.51 -13.98
N LEU A 71 0.65 -4.19 -12.93
CA LEU A 71 -0.72 -4.65 -12.77
C LEU A 71 -1.74 -3.86 -13.61
N ILE A 72 -1.55 -2.54 -13.74
CA ILE A 72 -2.55 -1.65 -14.34
C ILE A 72 -1.98 -0.60 -15.32
N GLY A 73 -0.68 -0.63 -15.62
CA GLY A 73 -0.05 0.27 -16.60
C GLY A 73 0.10 1.73 -16.16
N ILE A 74 -0.24 2.08 -14.92
CA ILE A 74 -0.19 3.47 -14.43
C ILE A 74 1.21 3.82 -13.94
N THR A 75 1.79 4.89 -14.49
CA THR A 75 3.12 5.41 -14.14
C THR A 75 3.08 6.76 -13.44
N HIS A 76 2.14 7.63 -13.81
CA HIS A 76 2.02 8.98 -13.27
C HIS A 76 1.05 9.03 -12.10
N LYS A 77 1.57 9.48 -10.94
CA LYS A 77 0.83 9.53 -9.66
C LYS A 77 0.18 8.18 -9.31
N PRO A 78 0.96 7.08 -9.31
CA PRO A 78 0.40 5.74 -9.17
C PRO A 78 -0.19 5.54 -7.76
N PRO A 79 -1.36 4.88 -7.64
CA PRO A 79 -1.79 4.36 -6.35
C PRO A 79 -0.83 3.29 -5.85
N ILE A 80 -0.74 3.15 -4.54
CA ILE A 80 0.21 2.27 -3.85
C ILE A 80 -0.58 1.33 -2.93
N ILE A 81 -0.25 0.04 -3.00
CA ILE A 81 -0.68 -0.95 -2.01
C ILE A 81 0.34 -0.89 -0.87
N ILE A 82 -0.02 -0.32 0.27
CA ILE A 82 0.87 -0.26 1.44
C ILE A 82 0.90 -1.63 2.09
N ASP A 83 -0.29 -2.12 2.45
CA ASP A 83 -0.51 -3.48 2.92
C ASP A 83 -1.79 -4.04 2.28
N PRO A 84 -1.70 -5.08 1.44
CA PRO A 84 -2.87 -5.71 0.86
C PRO A 84 -3.74 -6.43 1.91
N MET A 85 -3.16 -6.88 3.02
CA MET A 85 -3.85 -7.71 4.01
C MET A 85 -4.85 -6.90 4.82
N SER A 86 -4.44 -5.71 5.26
CA SER A 86 -5.29 -4.77 5.99
C SER A 86 -6.02 -3.78 5.07
N TYR A 87 -6.09 -4.07 3.76
CA TYR A 87 -6.78 -3.25 2.76
C TYR A 87 -6.28 -1.79 2.70
N MET A 88 -4.99 -1.57 2.95
CA MET A 88 -4.39 -0.24 2.97
C MET A 88 -3.88 0.14 1.59
N TYR A 89 -4.77 0.77 0.82
CA TYR A 89 -4.44 1.41 -0.45
C TYR A 89 -4.36 2.92 -0.24
N ALA A 90 -3.42 3.57 -0.91
CA ALA A 90 -3.31 5.02 -0.88
C ALA A 90 -3.03 5.56 -2.28
N PHE A 91 -3.58 6.73 -2.60
CA PHE A 91 -3.24 7.43 -3.84
C PHE A 91 -2.80 8.87 -3.57
N PRO A 92 -1.85 9.40 -4.35
CA PRO A 92 -1.42 10.78 -4.23
C PRO A 92 -2.30 11.72 -5.07
N THR A 93 -2.58 12.93 -4.56
CA THR A 93 -3.29 13.97 -5.32
C THR A 93 -2.35 14.68 -6.34
N ALA A 94 -1.08 14.79 -6.00
CA ALA A 94 -0.03 15.40 -6.82
C ALA A 94 1.10 14.41 -7.11
N SER A 95 2.21 14.90 -7.67
CA SER A 95 3.44 14.09 -7.67
C SER A 95 3.88 13.86 -6.23
N PRO A 96 4.32 12.65 -5.83
CA PRO A 96 4.83 12.37 -4.49
C PRO A 96 5.94 13.30 -4.00
N ASN A 97 6.72 13.86 -4.93
CA ASN A 97 7.79 14.82 -4.63
C ASN A 97 7.29 16.27 -4.49
N ASN A 98 6.02 16.53 -4.75
CA ASN A 98 5.42 17.86 -4.60
C ASN A 98 5.11 18.10 -3.11
N SER A 99 5.51 19.26 -2.58
CA SER A 99 5.28 19.64 -1.17
C SER A 99 3.81 19.69 -0.78
N ASN A 100 2.91 19.91 -1.74
CA ASN A 100 1.46 19.99 -1.54
C ASN A 100 0.76 18.64 -1.80
N CYS A 101 1.51 17.56 -1.97
CA CYS A 101 0.94 16.24 -2.22
C CYS A 101 0.21 15.71 -0.99
N VAL A 102 -1.08 15.40 -1.18
CA VAL A 102 -1.92 14.74 -0.19
C VAL A 102 -2.00 13.26 -0.53
N TRP A 103 -1.97 12.40 0.48
CA TRP A 103 -2.22 10.97 0.33
C TRP A 103 -3.56 10.61 0.94
N VAL A 104 -4.43 10.00 0.13
CA VAL A 104 -5.81 9.69 0.51
C VAL A 104 -5.99 8.17 0.52
N PHE A 105 -6.69 7.68 1.54
CA PHE A 105 -7.01 6.28 1.75
C PHE A 105 -8.48 6.01 1.39
N PRO A 106 -8.78 5.52 0.16
CA PRO A 106 -10.14 5.47 -0.36
C PRO A 106 -11.08 4.59 0.45
N GLN A 107 -10.56 3.61 1.19
CA GLN A 107 -11.39 2.71 2.01
C GLN A 107 -12.15 3.42 3.13
N HIS A 108 -11.74 4.63 3.50
CA HIS A 108 -12.42 5.44 4.53
C HIS A 108 -13.42 6.44 3.96
N ILE A 109 -13.48 6.61 2.64
CA ILE A 109 -14.33 7.62 2.00
C ILE A 109 -15.76 7.10 1.92
N LYS A 110 -16.69 7.90 2.42
CA LYS A 110 -18.13 7.65 2.30
C LYS A 110 -18.69 8.32 1.03
N GLU A 111 -18.41 9.60 0.85
CA GLU A 111 -18.86 10.39 -0.28
C GLU A 111 -17.91 11.56 -0.56
N TYR A 112 -17.99 12.12 -1.75
CA TYR A 112 -17.18 13.28 -2.14
C TYR A 112 -17.89 14.11 -3.22
N SER A 113 -17.63 15.42 -3.23
CA SER A 113 -18.25 16.36 -4.16
C SER A 113 -17.31 17.49 -4.57
N ALA A 114 -17.60 18.13 -5.70
CA ALA A 114 -16.89 19.33 -6.12
C ALA A 114 -17.28 20.52 -5.24
N THR A 115 -16.34 21.43 -4.97
CA THR A 115 -16.62 22.76 -4.42
C THR A 115 -16.57 23.83 -5.52
N SER A 116 -16.95 25.06 -5.18
CA SER A 116 -16.86 26.22 -6.08
C SER A 116 -15.45 26.51 -6.58
N ASP A 117 -14.43 26.16 -5.80
CA ASP A 117 -13.05 26.66 -5.98
C ASP A 117 -12.16 25.63 -6.67
N ASN A 118 -12.74 24.74 -7.48
CA ASN A 118 -12.03 23.62 -8.12
C ASN A 118 -11.31 22.69 -7.12
N GLN A 119 -11.85 22.61 -5.90
CA GLN A 119 -11.42 21.66 -4.86
C GLN A 119 -12.42 20.51 -4.77
N THR A 120 -12.03 19.47 -4.04
CA THR A 120 -12.91 18.34 -3.73
C THR A 120 -13.13 18.29 -2.22
N LEU A 121 -14.40 18.25 -1.80
CA LEU A 121 -14.80 17.99 -0.43
C LEU A 121 -14.95 16.49 -0.24
N LEU A 122 -14.18 15.92 0.68
CA LEU A 122 -14.28 14.53 1.09
C LEU A 122 -15.09 14.44 2.37
N GLN A 123 -15.96 13.44 2.46
CA GLN A 123 -16.60 13.03 3.69
C GLN A 123 -16.25 11.56 3.97
N PHE A 124 -15.69 11.33 5.16
CA PHE A 124 -15.28 10.00 5.60
C PHE A 124 -16.43 9.27 6.29
N SER A 125 -16.25 7.97 6.51
CA SER A 125 -17.25 7.10 7.17
C SER A 125 -17.56 7.51 8.62
N ASN A 126 -16.65 8.22 9.28
CA ASN A 126 -16.85 8.82 10.61
C ASN A 126 -17.52 10.22 10.55
N PHE A 127 -18.05 10.63 9.40
CA PHE A 127 -18.68 11.93 9.15
C PHE A 127 -17.73 13.15 9.20
N GLU A 128 -16.44 12.95 9.43
CA GLU A 128 -15.47 14.03 9.28
C GLU A 128 -15.34 14.43 7.81
N THR A 129 -15.12 15.73 7.58
CA THR A 129 -14.99 16.27 6.24
C THR A 129 -13.67 16.99 6.05
N VAL A 130 -13.01 16.79 4.91
CA VAL A 130 -11.76 17.46 4.55
C VAL A 130 -11.84 17.98 3.12
N LYS A 131 -11.46 19.25 2.93
CA LYS A 131 -11.30 19.84 1.59
C LYS A 131 -9.86 19.65 1.10
N ILE A 132 -9.71 19.26 -0.16
CA ILE A 132 -8.40 19.07 -0.80
C ILE A 132 -8.31 19.81 -2.14
N ASP A 133 -7.13 20.37 -2.42
CA ASP A 133 -6.83 21.19 -3.60
C ASP A 133 -6.63 20.36 -4.87
N ILE A 134 -7.69 19.69 -5.31
CA ILE A 134 -7.74 18.92 -6.54
C ILE A 134 -9.14 18.97 -7.13
N SER A 135 -9.23 19.06 -8.47
CA SER A 135 -10.52 19.01 -9.16
C SER A 135 -11.20 17.66 -8.98
N LEU A 136 -12.54 17.66 -8.94
CA LEU A 136 -13.33 16.41 -8.84
C LEU A 136 -12.97 15.41 -9.94
N THR A 137 -12.74 15.88 -11.17
CA THR A 137 -12.30 15.03 -12.30
C THR A 137 -10.96 14.35 -12.02
N SER A 138 -9.98 15.09 -11.51
CA SER A 138 -8.67 14.52 -11.19
C SER A 138 -8.76 13.55 -10.01
N PHE A 139 -9.60 13.86 -9.02
CA PHE A 139 -9.89 12.98 -7.90
C PHE A 139 -10.53 11.66 -8.36
N ASN A 140 -11.57 11.72 -9.20
CA ASN A 140 -12.23 10.56 -9.79
C ASN A 140 -11.26 9.64 -10.51
N ASN A 141 -10.32 10.21 -11.26
CA ASN A 141 -9.29 9.43 -11.93
C ASN A 141 -8.42 8.65 -10.94
N GLN A 142 -8.05 9.25 -9.81
CA GLN A 142 -7.25 8.55 -8.80
C GLN A 142 -8.03 7.49 -8.04
N ILE A 143 -9.31 7.74 -7.72
CA ILE A 143 -10.21 6.72 -7.18
C ILE A 143 -10.33 5.55 -8.15
N ALA A 144 -10.65 5.80 -9.42
CA ALA A 144 -10.82 4.77 -10.44
C ALA A 144 -9.55 3.92 -10.65
N ARG A 145 -8.37 4.56 -10.69
CA ARG A 145 -7.08 3.86 -10.77
C ARG A 145 -6.83 2.99 -9.55
N THR A 146 -7.17 3.47 -8.36
CA THR A 146 -7.00 2.71 -7.12
C THR A 146 -7.95 1.52 -7.06
N SER A 147 -9.22 1.69 -7.45
CA SER A 147 -10.19 0.61 -7.57
C SER A 147 -9.75 -0.43 -8.60
N MET A 148 -9.20 -0.01 -9.74
CA MET A 148 -8.66 -0.92 -10.76
C MET A 148 -7.45 -1.71 -10.23
N LEU A 149 -6.54 -1.06 -9.49
CA LEU A 149 -5.40 -1.72 -8.85
C LEU A 149 -5.87 -2.79 -7.87
N HIS A 150 -6.79 -2.43 -6.95
CA HIS A 150 -7.36 -3.38 -6.01
C HIS A 150 -8.02 -4.56 -6.74
N MET A 151 -8.88 -4.30 -7.73
CA MET A 151 -9.55 -5.35 -8.49
C MET A 151 -8.57 -6.32 -9.14
N LYS A 152 -7.54 -5.82 -9.85
CA LYS A 152 -6.54 -6.66 -10.53
C LYS A 152 -5.69 -7.46 -9.54
N PHE A 153 -5.28 -6.84 -8.44
CA PHE A 153 -4.53 -7.52 -7.38
C PHE A 153 -5.36 -8.65 -6.76
N SER A 154 -6.60 -8.35 -6.35
CA SER A 154 -7.50 -9.33 -5.73
C SER A 154 -7.88 -10.48 -6.66
N GLN A 155 -8.03 -10.23 -7.97
CA GLN A 155 -8.21 -11.30 -8.96
C GLN A 155 -7.01 -12.26 -8.99
N LYS A 156 -5.78 -11.73 -9.03
CA LYS A 156 -4.56 -12.57 -8.99
C LYS A 156 -4.46 -13.37 -7.69
N MET A 157 -4.78 -12.75 -6.55
CA MET A 157 -4.75 -13.43 -5.25
C MET A 157 -5.77 -14.58 -5.16
N ARG A 158 -6.99 -14.38 -5.67
CA ARG A 158 -8.02 -15.43 -5.74
C ARG A 158 -7.64 -16.58 -6.67
N LEU A 159 -7.03 -16.28 -7.82
CA LEU A 159 -6.54 -17.33 -8.72
C LEU A 159 -5.45 -18.17 -8.05
N MET A 160 -4.55 -17.52 -7.30
CA MET A 160 -3.51 -18.22 -6.53
C MET A 160 -4.10 -19.10 -5.43
N GLU A 161 -5.12 -18.62 -4.70
CA GLU A 161 -5.84 -19.42 -3.69
C GLU A 161 -6.56 -20.62 -4.29
N ALA A 162 -7.21 -20.45 -5.45
CA ALA A 162 -7.89 -21.54 -6.14
C ALA A 162 -6.89 -22.59 -6.66
N GLN A 163 -5.69 -22.17 -7.07
CA GLN A 163 -4.63 -23.05 -7.54
C GLN A 163 -3.92 -23.79 -6.41
N PHE A 164 -3.80 -23.18 -5.22
CA PHE A 164 -3.07 -23.71 -4.07
C PHE A 164 -3.89 -23.64 -2.77
N PRO A 165 -4.94 -24.48 -2.59
CA PRO A 165 -5.91 -24.33 -1.51
C PRO A 165 -5.38 -24.67 -0.10
N TYR A 166 -4.29 -25.44 0.01
CA TYR A 166 -3.75 -25.93 1.30
C TYR A 166 -2.63 -25.06 1.89
N THR A 167 -2.19 -24.02 1.18
CA THR A 167 -1.20 -23.08 1.72
C THR A 167 -1.91 -22.04 2.57
N ASN A 168 -2.04 -22.29 3.88
CA ASN A 168 -2.55 -21.28 4.80
C ASN A 168 -1.54 -20.11 4.84
N ARG A 169 -1.93 -18.93 4.33
CA ARG A 169 -1.01 -17.80 4.07
C ARG A 169 -0.41 -17.16 5.33
N PHE A 170 -1.02 -17.35 6.49
CA PHE A 170 -0.67 -16.59 7.69
C PHE A 170 0.40 -17.29 8.53
N PHE A 171 0.22 -18.59 8.78
CA PHE A 171 1.17 -19.46 9.47
C PHE A 171 0.88 -20.88 8.98
N PRO A 172 1.87 -21.66 8.50
CA PRO A 172 1.64 -23.08 8.25
C PRO A 172 1.19 -23.73 9.55
N SER A 173 0.29 -24.71 9.48
CA SER A 173 0.04 -25.56 10.63
C SER A 173 1.37 -26.17 11.05
N SER A 174 1.79 -25.96 12.30
CA SER A 174 2.92 -26.69 12.90
C SER A 174 2.72 -28.22 12.89
N GLY A 175 1.54 -28.68 12.47
CA GLY A 175 1.18 -30.09 12.28
C GLY A 175 1.21 -30.61 10.84
N ILE A 176 1.86 -29.95 9.86
CA ILE A 176 2.31 -30.69 8.67
C ILE A 176 3.53 -31.50 9.09
N VAL A 177 3.26 -32.60 9.77
CA VAL A 177 4.14 -33.77 9.80
C VAL A 177 4.46 -34.07 8.34
N ALA A 178 5.75 -34.20 8.01
CA ALA A 178 6.21 -34.54 6.67
C ALA A 178 5.29 -35.59 6.04
N GLU A 179 4.56 -35.23 4.99
CA GLU A 179 3.93 -36.26 4.17
C GLU A 179 5.04 -37.23 3.74
N PRO A 180 4.85 -38.55 3.83
CA PRO A 180 5.88 -39.49 3.44
C PRO A 180 6.20 -39.22 1.97
N PHE A 181 7.47 -38.86 1.74
CA PHE A 181 8.07 -38.58 0.45
C PHE A 181 7.57 -39.61 -0.58
N THR A 182 6.73 -39.20 -1.54
CA THR A 182 6.51 -40.02 -2.73
C THR A 182 7.69 -39.73 -3.65
N PRO A 183 8.61 -40.68 -3.85
CA PRO A 183 9.74 -40.44 -4.72
C PRO A 183 9.23 -40.17 -6.14
N TYR A 184 9.76 -39.12 -6.77
CA TYR A 184 9.49 -38.83 -8.17
C TYR A 184 9.71 -40.10 -8.99
N LYS A 185 8.71 -40.50 -9.79
CA LYS A 185 8.88 -41.58 -10.77
C LYS A 185 9.86 -41.09 -11.83
N THR A 186 11.13 -41.46 -11.70
CA THR A 186 12.08 -41.36 -12.79
C THR A 186 11.63 -42.33 -13.88
N SER A 187 11.26 -41.81 -15.04
CA SER A 187 11.08 -42.64 -16.23
C SER A 187 12.46 -43.18 -16.62
N PRO A 188 12.64 -44.49 -16.85
CA PRO A 188 13.91 -45.00 -17.30
C PRO A 188 14.05 -44.60 -18.76
N ASN A 189 14.96 -43.67 -19.06
CA ASN A 189 15.38 -43.48 -20.43
C ASN A 189 16.90 -43.61 -20.54
N ASN A 190 17.26 -44.55 -21.40
CA ASN A 190 18.57 -45.07 -21.71
C ASN A 190 19.48 -43.99 -22.34
N ASN A 191 20.67 -43.76 -21.77
CA ASN A 191 21.97 -44.12 -22.35
C ASN A 191 23.12 -43.31 -21.71
N PRO A 192 24.31 -43.91 -21.52
CA PRO A 192 25.47 -43.25 -20.95
C PRO A 192 26.36 -42.65 -22.05
N HIS A 193 26.62 -41.35 -21.97
CA HIS A 193 27.85 -40.76 -22.51
C HIS A 193 28.24 -39.59 -21.59
N ASN A 194 29.20 -39.84 -20.71
CA ASN A 194 29.81 -38.82 -19.87
C ASN A 194 31.15 -38.39 -20.50
N PRO A 195 31.30 -37.15 -20.99
CA PRO A 195 32.48 -36.73 -21.73
C PRO A 195 33.56 -36.05 -20.86
N PHE A 196 33.71 -36.46 -19.60
CA PHE A 196 34.71 -35.86 -18.70
C PHE A 196 35.47 -36.94 -17.91
N THR A 197 36.36 -37.61 -18.61
CA THR A 197 37.57 -38.22 -18.05
C THR A 197 38.69 -37.96 -19.05
N ASP A 198 39.52 -36.95 -18.75
CA ASP A 198 40.95 -36.88 -19.03
C ASP A 198 41.59 -36.21 -17.81
#